data_AF-A0A0B8QB92-F1
#
_entry.id   AF-A0A0B8QB92-F1
#
_cell.length_a   1.000
_cell.length_b   1.000
_cell.length_c   1.000
_cell.angle_alpha   90.00
_cell.angle_beta   90.00
_cell.angle_gamma   90.00
#
_symmetry.space_group_name_H-M   'P 1'
#
loop_
_entity.id
_entity.type
_entity.pdbx_description
1 polymer ?
#
loop_
_entity_poly.entity_id
_entity_poly.type
_entity_poly.pdbx_seq_one_letter_code
_entity_poly.pdbx_strand_id
1 'polypeptide(L)'
;MLDEAKKQLHAEADYILEATWITRYQELLSGNPDFVLPTVHPESSSEGVLSMTHVEGLPIESLDGADQETRDRIMHLLLELLFREIFEFKLVQTDPNFANFLYQEDSRRVVLLDFGATREYSDRISDAIAMPLTVFYTTTTSVSMMR
;
A
#
# COMPACT_ATOMS: atom_id res chain seq x y z
N MET A 1 36.29 5.04 -3.25
CA MET A 1 35.47 6.20 -2.84
C MET A 1 34.34 6.52 -3.83
N LEU A 2 34.57 6.87 -5.11
CA LEU A 2 33.45 7.01 -6.08
C LEU A 2 32.80 5.66 -6.45
N ASP A 3 33.59 4.59 -6.59
CA ASP A 3 33.06 3.25 -6.90
C ASP A 3 32.30 2.60 -5.73
N GLU A 4 32.57 3.02 -4.50
CA GLU A 4 31.84 2.56 -3.31
C GLU A 4 30.53 3.34 -3.11
N ALA A 5 30.52 4.65 -3.42
CA ALA A 5 29.30 5.45 -3.45
C ALA A 5 28.34 5.01 -4.58
N LYS A 6 28.88 4.60 -5.75
CA LYS A 6 28.08 4.05 -6.85
C LYS A 6 27.52 2.66 -6.53
N LYS A 7 28.27 1.83 -5.79
CA LYS A 7 27.78 0.55 -5.25
C LYS A 7 26.75 0.70 -4.13
N GLN A 8 26.78 1.81 -3.38
CA GLN A 8 25.76 2.15 -2.37
C GLN A 8 24.49 2.79 -2.96
N LEU A 9 24.53 3.26 -4.21
CA LEU A 9 23.41 3.97 -4.86
C LEU A 9 22.47 3.07 -5.68
N HIS A 10 22.79 1.79 -5.86
CA HIS A 10 21.91 0.83 -6.50
C HIS A 10 21.38 -0.15 -5.46
N ALA A 11 20.45 0.32 -4.63
CA ALA A 11 19.33 -0.55 -4.29
C ALA A 11 18.57 -0.73 -5.61
N GLU A 12 19.01 -1.72 -6.40
CA GLU A 12 18.39 -2.03 -7.68
C GLU A 12 16.96 -2.47 -7.36
N ALA A 13 16.00 -1.58 -7.61
CA ALA A 13 14.60 -1.94 -7.57
C ALA A 13 14.40 -2.96 -8.69
N ASP A 14 13.92 -4.15 -8.32
CA ASP A 14 13.57 -5.16 -9.31
C ASP A 14 12.26 -4.71 -9.98
N TYR A 15 12.39 -3.94 -11.06
CA TYR A 15 11.25 -3.37 -11.79
C TYR A 15 10.36 -4.43 -12.43
N ILE A 16 10.89 -5.62 -12.70
CA ILE A 16 10.11 -6.76 -13.20
C ILE A 16 9.24 -7.33 -12.08
N LEU A 17 9.81 -7.45 -10.87
CA LEU A 17 9.08 -7.84 -9.68
C LEU A 17 8.03 -6.80 -9.30
N GLU A 18 8.37 -5.51 -9.34
CA GLU A 18 7.43 -4.41 -9.08
C GLU A 18 6.27 -4.41 -10.08
N ALA A 19 6.54 -4.58 -11.38
CA ALA A 19 5.49 -4.75 -12.39
C ALA A 19 4.53 -5.91 -12.05
N THR A 20 5.08 -7.03 -11.59
CA THR A 20 4.29 -8.19 -11.16
C THR A 20 3.41 -7.86 -9.96
N TRP A 21 3.92 -7.08 -9.00
CA TRP A 21 3.15 -6.62 -7.85
C TRP A 21 2.03 -5.66 -8.24
N ILE A 22 2.29 -4.69 -9.12
CA ILE A 22 1.25 -3.79 -9.62
C ILE A 22 0.11 -4.59 -10.24
N THR A 23 0.41 -5.53 -11.15
CA THR A 23 -0.62 -6.37 -11.78
C THR A 23 -1.40 -7.20 -10.76
N ARG A 24 -0.71 -7.80 -9.77
CA ARG A 24 -1.37 -8.58 -8.72
C ARG A 24 -2.29 -7.71 -7.84
N TYR A 25 -1.87 -6.50 -7.48
CA TYR A 25 -2.72 -5.57 -6.72
C TYR A 25 -3.92 -5.09 -7.53
N GLN A 26 -3.75 -4.87 -8.85
CA GLN A 26 -4.89 -4.55 -9.73
C GLN A 26 -5.96 -5.66 -9.70
N GLU A 27 -5.55 -6.94 -9.68
CA GLU A 27 -6.48 -8.06 -9.55
C GLU A 27 -7.15 -8.09 -8.18
N LEU A 28 -6.38 -7.96 -7.10
CA LEU A 28 -6.86 -8.00 -5.70
C LEU A 28 -7.83 -6.84 -5.37
N LEU A 29 -7.63 -5.68 -6.01
CA LEU A 29 -8.43 -4.48 -5.82
C LEU A 29 -9.47 -4.25 -6.94
N SER A 30 -9.57 -5.15 -7.93
CA SER A 30 -10.49 -4.99 -9.07
C SER A 30 -11.96 -4.77 -8.70
N GLY A 31 -12.40 -5.28 -7.55
CA GLY A 31 -13.76 -5.10 -7.03
C GLY A 31 -13.96 -3.85 -6.15
N ASN A 32 -12.90 -3.09 -5.86
CA ASN A 32 -12.96 -1.92 -4.99
C ASN A 32 -12.78 -0.62 -5.82
N PRO A 33 -13.85 0.15 -6.05
CA PRO A 33 -13.79 1.36 -6.87
C PRO A 33 -13.09 2.55 -6.18
N ASP A 34 -12.81 2.45 -4.87
CA ASP A 34 -12.17 3.51 -4.10
C ASP A 34 -10.65 3.58 -4.34
N PHE A 35 -10.06 2.56 -4.97
CA PHE A 35 -8.64 2.51 -5.31
C PHE A 35 -8.37 2.60 -6.81
N VAL A 36 -7.28 3.26 -7.17
CA VAL A 36 -6.78 3.36 -8.54
C VAL A 36 -5.30 2.97 -8.55
N LEU A 37 -4.92 2.17 -9.52
CA LEU A 37 -3.54 1.74 -9.71
C LEU A 37 -3.14 2.00 -11.16
N PRO A 38 -1.87 2.35 -11.40
CA PRO A 38 -1.36 2.45 -12.75
C PRO A 38 -1.36 1.07 -13.42
N THR A 39 -1.55 1.05 -14.73
CA THR A 39 -1.42 -0.16 -15.55
C THR A 39 -0.02 -0.23 -16.11
N VAL A 40 0.65 -1.37 -15.92
CA VAL A 40 1.98 -1.62 -16.48
C VAL A 40 1.92 -1.72 -18.00
N HIS A 41 2.95 -1.21 -18.69
CA HIS A 41 3.19 -1.35 -20.12
C HIS A 41 4.41 -2.27 -20.35
N PRO A 42 4.21 -3.61 -20.43
CA PRO A 42 5.31 -4.57 -20.51
C PRO A 42 6.20 -4.36 -21.74
N GLU A 43 5.63 -3.95 -22.87
CA GLU A 43 6.33 -3.68 -24.12
C GLU A 43 7.30 -2.49 -24.03
N SER A 44 7.09 -1.62 -23.04
CA SER A 44 7.93 -0.43 -22.77
C SER A 44 8.72 -0.57 -21.46
N SER A 45 8.72 -1.76 -20.85
CA SER A 45 9.41 -2.04 -19.58
C SER A 45 10.61 -2.98 -19.80
N SER A 46 11.59 -2.88 -18.91
CA SER A 46 12.82 -3.69 -18.93
C SER A 46 13.40 -3.80 -17.51
N GLU A 47 14.51 -4.52 -17.35
CA GLU A 47 15.19 -4.66 -16.05
C GLU A 47 15.57 -3.32 -15.40
N GLY A 48 15.84 -2.27 -16.19
CA GLY A 48 16.26 -0.96 -15.69
C GLY A 48 15.19 0.14 -15.80
N VAL A 49 14.00 -0.16 -16.33
CA VAL A 49 12.94 0.83 -16.57
C VAL A 49 11.57 0.18 -16.40
N LEU A 50 10.74 0.72 -15.52
CA LEU A 50 9.32 0.39 -15.42
C LEU A 50 8.49 1.46 -16.14
N SER A 51 7.66 1.04 -17.10
CA SER A 51 6.70 1.92 -17.78
C SER A 51 5.28 1.56 -17.37
N MET A 52 4.49 2.57 -17.01
CA MET A 52 3.12 2.42 -16.55
C MET A 52 2.28 3.65 -16.88
N THR A 53 0.97 3.53 -16.84
CA THR A 53 0.05 4.66 -17.10
C THR A 53 0.27 5.77 -16.08
N HIS A 54 0.26 7.01 -16.55
CA HIS A 54 0.21 8.16 -15.64
C HIS A 54 -1.15 8.24 -14.96
N VAL A 55 -1.16 8.38 -13.64
CA VAL A 55 -2.37 8.60 -12.85
C VAL A 55 -2.23 9.92 -12.12
N GLU A 56 -3.19 10.82 -12.35
CA GLU A 56 -3.24 12.13 -11.70
C GLU A 56 -3.82 12.03 -10.29
N GLY A 57 -3.38 12.94 -9.42
CA GLY A 57 -3.89 13.09 -8.06
C GLY A 57 -3.00 14.03 -7.24
N LEU A 58 -3.49 14.44 -6.07
CA LEU A 58 -2.72 15.20 -5.10
C LEU A 58 -2.01 14.24 -4.14
N PRO A 59 -0.73 14.45 -3.80
CA PRO A 59 -0.08 13.68 -2.75
C PRO A 59 -0.89 13.75 -1.46
N ILE A 60 -1.14 12.62 -0.80
CA ILE A 60 -1.96 12.60 0.43
C ILE A 60 -1.37 13.51 1.51
N GLU A 61 -0.04 13.63 1.57
CA GLU A 61 0.67 14.54 2.49
C GLU A 61 0.33 16.02 2.29
N SER A 62 -0.15 16.41 1.10
CA SER A 62 -0.52 17.80 0.80
C SER A 62 -1.95 18.14 1.24
N LEU A 63 -2.71 17.16 1.75
CA LEU A 63 -4.12 17.31 2.11
C LEU A 63 -4.33 17.80 3.55
N ASP A 64 -3.31 18.39 4.17
CA ASP A 64 -3.43 19.01 5.50
C ASP A 64 -4.57 20.05 5.57
N GLY A 65 -4.81 20.75 4.46
CA GLY A 65 -5.87 21.74 4.31
C GLY A 65 -7.23 21.19 3.93
N ALA A 66 -7.37 19.88 3.67
CA ALA A 66 -8.65 19.26 3.37
C ALA A 66 -9.57 19.24 4.60
N ASP A 67 -10.87 19.15 4.37
CA ASP A 67 -11.84 19.04 5.44
C ASP A 67 -11.68 17.71 6.21
N GLN A 68 -12.18 17.66 7.45
CA GLN A 68 -12.04 16.49 8.32
C GLN A 68 -12.68 15.22 7.72
N GLU A 69 -13.80 15.34 7.02
CA GLU A 69 -14.50 14.19 6.41
C GLU A 69 -13.63 13.55 5.33
N THR A 70 -12.98 14.38 4.50
CA THR A 70 -12.05 13.92 3.48
C THR A 70 -10.85 13.20 4.11
N ARG A 71 -10.23 13.78 5.14
CA ARG A 71 -9.10 13.16 5.84
C ARG A 71 -9.49 11.85 6.52
N ASP A 72 -10.64 11.81 7.19
CA ASP A 72 -11.14 10.60 7.86
C ASP A 72 -11.41 9.48 6.84
N ARG A 73 -12.00 9.82 5.69
CA ARG A 73 -12.23 8.87 4.60
C ARG A 73 -10.92 8.28 4.07
N ILE A 74 -9.92 9.12 3.80
CA ILE A 74 -8.62 8.66 3.30
C ILE A 74 -7.97 7.72 4.31
N MET A 75 -7.93 8.11 5.58
CA MET A 75 -7.36 7.27 6.64
C MET A 75 -8.12 5.95 6.81
N HIS A 76 -9.44 5.97 6.66
CA HIS A 76 -10.26 4.76 6.68
C HIS A 76 -9.88 3.80 5.55
N LEU A 77 -9.76 4.31 4.32
CA LEU A 77 -9.35 3.51 3.15
C LEU A 77 -7.94 2.93 3.33
N LEU A 78 -6.97 3.74 3.80
CA LEU A 78 -5.61 3.25 4.02
C LEU A 78 -5.53 2.17 5.11
N LEU A 79 -6.31 2.32 6.19
CA LEU A 79 -6.39 1.29 7.23
C LEU A 79 -7.09 0.02 6.74
N GLU A 80 -8.16 0.15 5.97
CA GLU A 80 -8.84 -0.98 5.34
C GLU A 80 -7.88 -1.74 4.42
N LEU A 81 -7.16 -1.03 3.56
CA LEU A 81 -6.14 -1.60 2.68
C LEU A 81 -5.09 -2.36 3.48
N LEU A 82 -4.51 -1.75 4.52
CA LEU A 82 -3.50 -2.37 5.37
C LEU A 82 -3.99 -3.69 5.99
N PHE A 83 -5.24 -3.74 6.47
CA PHE A 83 -5.77 -4.98 7.03
C PHE A 83 -5.98 -6.05 5.97
N ARG A 84 -6.44 -5.68 4.77
CA ARG A 84 -6.56 -6.62 3.66
C ARG A 84 -5.19 -7.13 3.21
N GLU A 85 -4.19 -6.26 3.11
CA GLU A 85 -2.81 -6.63 2.82
C GLU A 85 -2.25 -7.70 3.78
N ILE A 86 -2.46 -7.51 5.09
CA ILE A 86 -1.94 -8.41 6.11
C ILE A 86 -2.72 -9.74 6.18
N PHE A 87 -4.05 -9.67 6.16
CA PHE A 87 -4.90 -10.83 6.50
C PHE A 87 -5.52 -11.52 5.29
N GLU A 88 -5.84 -10.78 4.23
CA GLU A 88 -6.51 -11.31 3.03
C GLU A 88 -5.49 -11.61 1.93
N PHE A 89 -4.70 -10.62 1.54
CA PHE A 89 -3.77 -10.71 0.42
C PHE A 89 -2.49 -11.45 0.81
N LYS A 90 -2.12 -11.36 2.09
CA LYS A 90 -0.82 -11.81 2.62
C LYS A 90 0.34 -11.23 1.80
N LEU A 91 0.14 -9.99 1.34
CA LEU A 91 1.01 -9.24 0.45
C LEU A 91 0.92 -7.80 0.95
N VAL A 92 2.04 -7.29 1.47
CA VAL A 92 2.07 -6.01 2.17
C VAL A 92 3.01 -5.07 1.45
N GLN A 93 2.53 -3.87 1.13
CA GLN A 93 3.38 -2.76 0.73
C GLN A 93 4.12 -2.25 1.98
N THR A 94 5.42 -2.53 2.08
CA THR A 94 6.19 -2.22 3.31
C THR A 94 6.77 -0.80 3.33
N ASP A 95 6.55 0.00 2.28
CA ASP A 95 7.01 1.39 2.24
C ASP A 95 5.99 2.32 2.92
N PRO A 96 6.35 2.97 4.05
CA PRO A 96 5.47 3.93 4.72
C PRO A 96 5.44 5.32 4.06
N ASN A 97 6.09 5.52 2.91
CA ASN A 97 6.17 6.83 2.28
C ASN A 97 4.81 7.28 1.70
N PHE A 98 4.18 8.26 2.33
CA PHE A 98 2.91 8.84 1.89
C PHE A 98 2.97 9.51 0.52
N ALA A 99 4.16 9.86 0.00
CA ALA A 99 4.32 10.37 -1.36
C ALA A 99 3.94 9.35 -2.44
N ASN A 100 3.92 8.06 -2.09
CA ASN A 100 3.51 6.96 -2.98
C ASN A 100 1.98 6.79 -3.07
N PHE A 101 1.24 7.63 -2.35
CA PHE A 101 -0.21 7.64 -2.34
C PHE A 101 -0.72 9.00 -2.83
N LEU A 102 -1.55 8.97 -3.87
CA LEU A 102 -2.27 10.18 -4.32
C LEU A 102 -3.75 10.08 -3.96
N TYR A 103 -4.42 11.22 -4.04
CA TYR A 103 -5.85 11.33 -3.87
C TYR A 103 -6.45 12.10 -5.05
N GLN A 104 -7.50 11.54 -5.65
CA GLN A 104 -8.28 12.18 -6.69
C GLN A 104 -9.50 12.84 -6.06
N GLU A 105 -9.46 14.16 -5.85
CA GLU A 105 -10.53 14.89 -5.16
C GLU A 105 -11.90 14.72 -5.84
N ASP A 106 -11.94 14.87 -7.17
CA ASP A 106 -13.19 14.80 -7.95
C ASP A 106 -13.91 13.45 -7.83
N SER A 107 -13.14 12.36 -7.77
CA SER A 107 -13.68 11.00 -7.71
C SER A 107 -13.62 10.37 -6.32
N ARG A 108 -12.99 11.06 -5.36
CA ARG A 108 -12.75 10.63 -3.98
C ARG A 108 -12.05 9.26 -3.87
N ARG A 109 -11.07 9.02 -4.75
CA ARG A 109 -10.31 7.75 -4.84
C ARG A 109 -8.86 7.92 -4.40
N VAL A 110 -8.30 6.86 -3.83
CA VAL A 110 -6.88 6.75 -3.47
C VAL A 110 -6.11 6.08 -4.58
N VAL A 111 -4.99 6.68 -4.99
CA VAL A 111 -4.08 6.13 -6.00
C VAL A 111 -2.89 5.51 -5.32
N LEU A 112 -2.52 4.29 -5.68
CA LEU A 112 -1.33 3.59 -5.21
C LEU A 112 -0.27 3.57 -6.32
N LEU A 113 0.92 4.13 -6.09
CA LEU A 113 1.93 4.32 -7.15
C LEU A 113 3.12 3.36 -7.08
N ASP A 114 3.64 3.07 -5.89
CA ASP A 114 4.92 2.38 -5.71
C ASP A 114 4.71 1.03 -5.02
N PHE A 115 5.24 -0.03 -5.65
CA PHE A 115 5.17 -1.39 -5.14
C PHE A 115 6.56 -2.02 -4.99
N GLY A 116 7.64 -1.24 -5.12
CA GLY A 116 9.03 -1.71 -5.05
C GLY A 116 9.41 -2.31 -3.68
N ALA A 117 8.71 -1.93 -2.61
CA ALA A 117 8.88 -2.49 -1.27
C ALA A 117 7.80 -3.52 -0.89
N THR A 118 7.11 -4.13 -1.86
CA THR A 118 6.08 -5.14 -1.57
C THR A 118 6.70 -6.47 -1.14
N ARG A 119 6.13 -7.10 -0.11
CA ARG A 119 6.58 -8.40 0.40
C ARG A 119 5.43 -9.35 0.65
N GLU A 120 5.62 -10.62 0.31
CA GLU A 120 4.72 -11.68 0.74
C GLU A 120 4.92 -11.99 2.22
N TYR A 121 3.81 -12.11 2.95
CA TYR A 121 3.80 -12.46 4.37
C TYR A 121 3.36 -13.92 4.51
N SER A 122 4.17 -14.73 5.20
CA SER A 122 3.75 -16.10 5.53
C SER A 122 2.57 -16.10 6.50
N ASP A 123 1.73 -17.13 6.43
CA ASP A 123 0.60 -17.35 7.36
C ASP A 123 1.00 -17.19 8.83
N ARG A 124 2.20 -17.68 9.19
CA ARG A 124 2.75 -17.56 10.54
C ARG A 124 2.89 -16.11 11.02
N ILE A 125 3.23 -15.18 10.13
CA ILE A 125 3.37 -13.76 10.47
C ILE A 125 1.98 -13.11 10.59
N SER A 126 1.07 -13.40 9.66
CA SER A 126 -0.31 -12.93 9.70
C SER A 126 -1.03 -13.39 10.99
N ASP A 127 -0.91 -14.68 11.33
CA ASP A 127 -1.46 -15.27 12.56
C ASP A 127 -0.84 -14.65 13.82
N ALA A 128 0.47 -14.40 13.81
CA ALA A 128 1.16 -13.77 14.95
C ALA A 128 0.70 -12.33 15.20
N ILE A 129 0.27 -11.60 14.16
CA ILE A 129 -0.33 -10.26 14.29
C ILE A 129 -1.81 -10.36 14.72
N ALA A 130 -2.56 -11.35 14.22
CA ALA A 130 -3.96 -11.57 14.59
C ALA A 130 -4.16 -11.97 16.07
N MET A 131 -3.22 -12.74 16.63
CA MET A 131 -3.30 -13.24 18.01
C MET A 131 -3.42 -12.13 19.07
N PRO A 132 -2.54 -11.10 19.11
CA PRO A 132 -2.68 -10.00 20.06
C PRO A 132 -3.95 -9.18 19.84
N LEU A 133 -4.35 -8.89 18.59
CA LEU A 133 -5.62 -8.20 18.28
C LEU A 133 -6.84 -8.92 18.86
N THR A 134 -6.87 -10.25 18.77
CA THR A 134 -7.93 -11.09 19.35
C THR A 134 -7.91 -11.07 20.89
N VAL A 135 -6.72 -11.09 21.49
CA VAL A 135 -6.56 -11.05 22.96
C VAL A 135 -6.99 -9.69 23.54
N PHE A 136 -6.70 -8.57 22.86
CA PHE A 136 -7.16 -7.24 23.28
C PHE A 136 -8.70 -7.11 23.22
N TYR A 137 -9.35 -7.68 22.21
CA TYR A 137 -10.81 -7.62 22.08
C TYR A 137 -11.55 -8.48 23.12
N THR A 138 -10.97 -9.63 23.49
CA THR A 138 -11.55 -10.55 24.48
C THR A 138 -11.32 -10.10 25.92
N THR A 139 -10.17 -9.50 26.23
CA THR A 139 -9.88 -8.98 27.58
C THR A 139 -10.65 -7.71 27.90
N THR A 140 -10.94 -6.85 26.91
CA THR A 140 -11.73 -5.62 27.12
C THR A 140 -13.21 -5.92 27.41
N THR A 141 -13.79 -6.92 26.75
CA THR A 141 -15.19 -7.33 27.00
C THR A 141 -15.40 -7.92 28.40
N SER A 142 -14.38 -8.58 28.97
CA SER A 142 -14.47 -9.18 30.31
C SER A 142 -14.41 -8.14 31.44
N VAL A 143 -13.75 -7.00 31.23
CA VAL A 143 -13.68 -5.91 32.24
C VAL A 143 -14.93 -5.02 32.24
N SER A 144 -15.65 -4.91 31.11
CA SER A 144 -16.88 -4.12 31.03
C SER A 144 -18.14 -4.83 31.54
N MET A 145 -18.12 -6.15 31.71
CA MET A 145 -19.24 -6.93 32.31
C MET A 145 -19.13 -7.08 33.83
N MET A 146 -18.10 -6.48 34.46
CA MET A 146 -17.83 -6.59 35.90
C MET A 146 -17.97 -5.24 36.63
N ARG A 147 -18.70 -4.28 36.05
CA ARG A 147 -19.14 -3.04 36.69
C ARG A 147 -20.65 -2.89 36.66
#